data_AF-A0A661VKR9-F1
#
_entry.id   AF-A0A661VKR9-F1
#
_cell.length_a   1.000
_cell.length_b   1.000
_cell.length_c   1.000
_cell.angle_alpha   90.00
_cell.angle_beta   90.00
_cell.angle_gamma   90.00
#
_symmetry.space_group_name_H-M   'P 1'
#
loop_
_entity.id
_entity.type
_entity.pdbx_description
1 polymer ?
#
loop_
_entity_poly.entity_id
_entity_poly.type
_entity_poly.pdbx_seq_one_letter_code
_entity_poly.pdbx_strand_id
1 'polypeptide(L)'
;LKGLIVESGSANNFRRLWSYLKPREREEFLGESPLLNKVKIRAIHIPTCIIHGEYDELLPLEEGMELYQNSGAAEKDLLIIPAAGHNDLMIKGHELYFGKIKEFVQQALKA
;
A
#
# COMPACT_ATOMS: atom_id res chain seq x y z
N LEU A 1 1.99 16.47 10.23
CA LEU A 1 1.40 15.80 9.04
C LEU A 1 -0.05 15.47 9.36
N LYS A 2 -0.96 15.58 8.40
CA LYS A 2 -2.42 15.39 8.61
C LYS A 2 -2.98 14.11 8.00
N GLY A 3 -2.23 13.44 7.13
CA GLY A 3 -2.56 12.14 6.58
C GLY A 3 -1.42 11.58 5.72
N LEU A 4 -1.55 10.33 5.32
CA LEU A 4 -0.64 9.61 4.43
C LEU A 4 -1.43 8.95 3.29
N ILE A 5 -0.98 9.13 2.05
CA ILE A 5 -1.44 8.34 0.90
C ILE A 5 -0.27 7.49 0.44
N VAL A 6 -0.49 6.19 0.23
CA VAL A 6 0.49 5.28 -0.39
C VAL A 6 -0.13 4.71 -1.65
N GLU A 7 0.43 5.06 -2.80
CA GLU A 7 0.05 4.50 -4.10
C GLU A 7 0.98 3.35 -4.46
N SER A 8 0.40 2.21 -4.88
CA SER A 8 1.09 1.05 -5.40
C SER A 8 2.32 0.67 -4.57
N GLY A 9 2.16 0.69 -3.23
CA GLY A 9 3.25 0.53 -2.28
C GLY A 9 3.63 -0.94 -2.07
N SER A 10 4.90 -1.19 -1.75
CA SER A 10 5.35 -2.52 -1.33
C SER A 10 5.25 -2.66 0.19
N ALA A 11 4.58 -3.71 0.67
CA ALA A 11 4.61 -4.18 2.05
C ALA A 11 5.93 -4.91 2.37
N ASN A 12 6.39 -5.73 1.42
CA ASN A 12 7.57 -6.57 1.52
C ASN A 12 8.66 -6.08 0.56
N ASN A 13 9.34 -4.99 0.93
CA ASN A 13 10.29 -4.24 0.08
C ASN A 13 11.55 -5.02 -0.40
N PHE A 14 11.67 -6.30 -0.09
CA PHE A 14 12.71 -7.19 -0.59
C PHE A 14 12.16 -8.42 -1.33
N ARG A 15 10.84 -8.55 -1.49
CA ARG A 15 10.17 -9.70 -2.12
C ARG A 15 10.77 -10.07 -3.48
N ARG A 16 11.04 -9.07 -4.33
CA ARG A 16 11.68 -9.26 -5.64
C ARG A 16 13.15 -9.71 -5.50
N LEU A 17 13.90 -9.14 -4.57
CA LEU A 17 15.29 -9.55 -4.36
C LEU A 17 15.38 -11.01 -3.90
N TRP A 18 14.52 -11.43 -2.98
CA TRP A 18 14.51 -12.79 -2.45
C TRP A 18 14.04 -13.84 -3.46
N SER A 19 13.14 -13.48 -4.39
CA SER A 19 12.77 -14.40 -5.47
C SER A 19 13.94 -14.71 -6.40
N TYR A 20 14.87 -13.77 -6.60
CA TYR A 20 16.10 -13.99 -7.35
C TYR A 20 17.15 -14.76 -6.55
N LEU A 21 17.35 -14.43 -5.28
CA LEU A 21 18.44 -14.99 -4.47
C LEU A 21 18.16 -16.41 -3.95
N LYS A 22 16.91 -16.88 -3.99
CA LYS A 22 16.48 -18.18 -3.42
C LYS A 22 17.14 -18.49 -2.07
N PRO A 23 17.08 -17.57 -1.08
CA PRO A 23 17.72 -17.80 0.19
C PRO A 23 17.17 -19.08 0.84
N ARG A 24 18.06 -19.85 1.49
CA ARG A 24 17.75 -21.16 2.07
C ARG A 24 16.69 -21.12 3.17
N GLU A 25 16.45 -19.95 3.77
CA GLU A 25 15.53 -19.75 4.88
C GLU A 25 14.46 -18.73 4.45
N ARG A 26 13.30 -19.24 3.97
CA ARG A 26 12.17 -18.38 3.56
C ARG A 26 11.47 -17.70 4.75
N GLU A 27 11.56 -18.27 5.95
CA GLU A 27 10.80 -17.83 7.12
C GLU A 27 11.28 -16.49 7.70
N GLU A 28 12.58 -16.20 7.71
CA GLU A 28 13.09 -14.91 8.18
C GLU A 28 12.64 -13.72 7.31
N PHE A 29 12.30 -14.01 6.05
CA PHE A 29 11.89 -13.03 5.05
C PHE A 29 10.38 -12.85 4.93
N LEU A 30 9.59 -13.77 5.52
CA LEU A 30 8.15 -13.64 5.70
C LEU A 30 7.78 -13.05 7.07
N GLY A 31 8.77 -12.88 7.95
CA GLY A 31 8.59 -12.46 9.34
C GLY A 31 8.29 -10.98 9.59
N GLU A 32 8.39 -10.61 10.85
CA GLU A 32 8.10 -9.29 11.45
C GLU A 32 9.32 -8.36 11.46
N SER A 33 10.20 -8.46 10.46
CA SER A 33 11.42 -7.66 10.42
C SER A 33 11.09 -6.16 10.38
N PRO A 34 11.71 -5.32 11.24
CA PRO A 34 11.47 -3.88 11.27
C PRO A 34 11.91 -3.15 9.99
N LEU A 35 12.65 -3.83 9.10
CA LEU A 35 13.02 -3.29 7.78
C LEU A 35 11.85 -3.32 6.79
N LEU A 36 10.84 -4.17 7.03
CA LEU A 36 9.68 -4.33 6.15
C LEU A 36 8.72 -3.15 6.30
N ASN A 37 8.21 -2.65 5.18
CA ASN A 37 7.23 -1.57 5.17
C ASN A 37 5.94 -1.95 5.92
N LYS A 38 5.49 -3.20 5.83
CA LYS A 38 4.33 -3.69 6.62
C LYS A 38 4.54 -3.59 8.14
N VAL A 39 5.78 -3.64 8.62
CA VAL A 39 6.08 -3.46 10.05
C VAL A 39 6.19 -1.98 10.39
N LYS A 40 6.89 -1.21 9.55
CA LYS A 40 7.06 0.25 9.77
C LYS A 40 5.74 1.01 9.75
N ILE A 41 4.81 0.64 8.87
CA ILE A 41 3.52 1.34 8.75
C ILE A 41 2.64 1.22 9.99
N ARG A 42 2.88 0.23 10.87
CA ARG A 42 2.19 0.11 12.18
C ARG A 42 2.44 1.30 13.11
N ALA A 43 3.57 1.99 12.95
CA ALA A 43 3.87 3.19 13.74
C ALA A 43 3.14 4.44 13.23
N ILE A 44 2.51 4.38 12.05
CA ILE A 44 1.79 5.50 11.44
C ILE A 44 0.35 5.47 11.91
N HIS A 45 0.00 6.41 12.81
CA HIS A 45 -1.33 6.50 13.42
C HIS A 45 -2.20 7.62 12.83
N ILE A 46 -1.65 8.43 11.92
CA ILE A 46 -2.43 9.46 11.18
C ILE A 46 -3.31 8.79 10.11
N PRO A 47 -4.42 9.43 9.68
CA PRO A 47 -5.27 8.90 8.63
C PRO A 47 -4.46 8.41 7.42
N THR A 48 -4.73 7.20 6.95
CA THR A 48 -3.91 6.54 5.92
C THR A 48 -4.78 5.94 4.81
N CYS A 49 -4.53 6.33 3.56
CA CYS A 49 -5.17 5.74 2.40
C CYS A 49 -4.14 4.97 1.56
N ILE A 50 -4.48 3.73 1.22
CA ILE A 50 -3.72 2.91 0.27
C ILE A 50 -4.50 2.88 -1.05
N ILE A 51 -3.83 3.13 -2.17
CA ILE A 51 -4.40 3.04 -3.52
C ILE A 51 -3.58 2.03 -4.31
N HIS A 52 -4.22 1.04 -4.93
CA HIS A 52 -3.53 -0.05 -5.64
C HIS A 52 -4.26 -0.48 -6.91
N GLY A 53 -3.53 -0.89 -7.95
CA GLY A 53 -4.13 -1.49 -9.14
C GLY A 53 -4.50 -2.96 -8.93
N GLU A 54 -5.67 -3.39 -9.38
CA GLU A 54 -6.12 -4.79 -9.28
C GLU A 54 -5.15 -5.77 -9.96
N TYR A 55 -4.57 -5.37 -11.09
CA TYR A 55 -3.67 -6.16 -11.92
C TYR A 55 -2.25 -5.59 -11.93
N ASP A 56 -1.82 -4.97 -10.83
CA ASP A 56 -0.46 -4.43 -10.69
C ASP A 56 0.59 -5.52 -10.93
N GLU A 57 1.26 -5.40 -12.07
CA GLU A 57 2.25 -6.32 -12.59
C GLU A 57 3.63 -6.14 -11.94
N LEU A 58 3.86 -5.01 -11.27
CA LEU A 58 5.11 -4.69 -10.61
C LEU A 58 5.09 -5.09 -9.14
N LEU A 59 4.00 -4.78 -8.45
CA LEU A 59 3.75 -5.07 -7.05
C LEU A 59 2.36 -5.68 -6.92
N PRO A 60 2.25 -7.00 -6.73
CA PRO A 60 0.95 -7.68 -6.65
C PRO A 60 0.02 -7.00 -5.63
N LEU A 61 -1.29 -7.06 -5.88
CA LEU A 61 -2.33 -6.44 -5.06
C LEU A 61 -2.20 -6.76 -3.56
N GLU A 62 -1.70 -7.95 -3.23
CA GLU A 62 -1.47 -8.39 -1.85
C GLU A 62 -0.53 -7.45 -1.08
N GLU A 63 0.39 -6.77 -1.76
CA GLU A 63 1.29 -5.80 -1.12
C GLU A 63 0.50 -4.60 -0.55
N GLY A 64 -0.44 -4.06 -1.33
CA GLY A 64 -1.34 -2.99 -0.87
C GLY A 64 -2.28 -3.46 0.24
N MET A 65 -2.81 -4.68 0.13
CA MET A 65 -3.64 -5.28 1.18
C MET A 65 -2.87 -5.48 2.48
N GLU A 66 -1.63 -5.96 2.43
CA GLU A 66 -0.77 -6.12 3.60
C GLU A 66 -0.46 -4.78 4.26
N LEU A 67 -0.17 -3.72 3.49
CA LEU A 67 0.01 -2.37 4.03
C LEU A 67 -1.25 -1.88 4.75
N TYR A 68 -2.44 -2.05 4.15
CA TYR A 68 -3.70 -1.66 4.76
C TYR A 68 -3.97 -2.42 6.07
N GLN A 69 -3.82 -3.75 6.05
CA GLN A 69 -4.04 -4.60 7.22
C GLN A 69 -3.10 -4.21 8.37
N ASN A 70 -1.84 -3.94 8.07
CA ASN A 70 -0.83 -3.60 9.08
C ASN A 70 -0.78 -2.12 9.46
N SER A 71 -1.48 -1.23 8.77
CA SER A 71 -1.50 0.18 9.14
C SER A 71 -2.03 0.38 10.56
N GLY A 72 -1.30 1.16 11.36
CA GLY A 72 -1.66 1.54 12.73
C GLY A 72 -2.67 2.70 12.81
N ALA A 73 -3.08 3.24 11.67
CA ALA A 73 -4.07 4.29 11.59
C ALA A 73 -5.45 3.78 12.01
N ALA A 74 -6.13 4.53 12.88
CA ALA A 74 -7.52 4.26 13.24
C ALA A 74 -8.46 4.51 12.06
N GLU A 75 -8.21 5.58 11.31
CA GLU A 75 -8.89 5.90 10.06
C GLU A 75 -8.02 5.44 8.89
N LYS A 76 -8.44 4.37 8.22
CA LYS A 76 -7.72 3.85 7.06
C LYS A 76 -8.63 3.34 5.96
N ASP A 77 -8.20 3.59 4.74
CA ASP A 77 -8.88 3.21 3.50
C ASP A 77 -7.96 2.39 2.57
N LEU A 78 -8.56 1.49 1.81
CA LEU A 78 -7.94 0.83 0.66
C LEU A 78 -8.83 1.03 -0.57
N LEU A 79 -8.31 1.72 -1.59
CA LEU A 79 -8.93 1.80 -2.91
C LEU A 79 -8.21 0.87 -3.88
N ILE A 80 -8.96 -0.09 -4.42
CA ILE A 80 -8.49 -0.96 -5.50
C ILE A 80 -9.06 -0.41 -6.81
N ILE A 81 -8.19 -0.08 -7.76
CA ILE A 81 -8.60 0.38 -9.08
C ILE A 81 -8.82 -0.85 -9.98
N PRO A 82 -10.05 -1.11 -10.43
CA PRO A 82 -10.37 -2.30 -11.22
C PRO A 82 -9.65 -2.25 -12.58
N ALA A 83 -9.18 -3.41 -13.03
CA ALA A 83 -8.50 -3.61 -14.30
C ALA A 83 -7.24 -2.74 -14.56
N ALA A 84 -6.67 -2.13 -13.51
CA ALA A 84 -5.47 -1.30 -13.60
C ALA A 84 -4.21 -2.01 -13.12
N GLY A 85 -3.10 -1.72 -13.81
CA GLY A 85 -1.75 -2.10 -13.43
C GLY A 85 -1.01 -0.98 -12.67
N HIS A 86 0.28 -1.17 -12.48
CA HIS A 86 1.12 -0.25 -11.68
C HIS A 86 1.20 1.16 -12.29
N ASN A 87 1.26 1.22 -13.62
CA ASN A 87 1.61 2.45 -14.33
C ASN A 87 0.40 3.15 -14.95
N ASP A 88 -0.79 2.55 -14.88
CA ASP A 88 -1.99 3.07 -15.54
C ASP A 88 -3.21 3.26 -14.61
N LEU A 89 -3.09 3.00 -13.30
CA LEU A 89 -4.19 3.14 -12.34
C LEU A 89 -4.79 4.55 -12.27
N MET A 90 -3.97 5.59 -12.40
CA MET A 90 -4.44 6.97 -12.42
C MET A 90 -5.26 7.28 -13.69
N ILE A 91 -4.95 6.62 -14.81
CA ILE A 91 -5.61 6.86 -16.10
C ILE A 91 -6.87 6.01 -16.20
N LYS A 92 -6.77 4.70 -15.97
CA LYS A 92 -7.91 3.77 -16.01
C LYS A 92 -8.93 4.06 -14.90
N GLY A 93 -8.45 4.44 -13.72
CA GLY A 93 -9.26 4.73 -12.56
C GLY A 93 -9.54 6.21 -12.32
N HIS A 94 -9.37 7.09 -13.32
CA HIS A 94 -9.33 8.54 -13.15
C HIS A 94 -10.35 9.10 -12.14
N GLU A 95 -11.63 8.79 -12.31
CA GLU A 95 -12.70 9.27 -11.43
C GLU A 95 -12.59 8.72 -10.00
N LEU A 96 -12.31 7.42 -9.86
CA LEU A 96 -12.13 6.76 -8.55
C LEU A 96 -10.89 7.29 -7.83
N TYR A 97 -9.78 7.41 -8.56
CA TYR A 97 -8.47 7.82 -8.06
C TYR A 97 -8.52 9.26 -7.52
N PHE A 98 -8.89 10.23 -8.36
CA PHE A 98 -8.95 11.64 -7.94
C PHE A 98 -10.12 11.92 -7.01
N GLY A 99 -11.23 11.18 -7.15
CA GLY A 99 -12.36 11.21 -6.22
C GLY A 99 -11.94 10.83 -4.81
N LYS A 100 -11.23 9.70 -4.65
CA LYS A 100 -10.73 9.26 -3.36
C LYS A 100 -9.67 10.19 -2.77
N ILE A 101 -8.74 10.73 -3.57
CA ILE A 101 -7.78 11.72 -3.08
C ILE A 101 -8.51 12.95 -2.52
N LYS A 102 -9.49 13.48 -3.27
CA LYS A 102 -10.28 14.63 -2.83
C LYS A 102 -11.02 14.34 -1.52
N GLU A 103 -11.70 13.20 -1.46
CA GLU A 103 -12.41 12.74 -0.26
C GLU A 103 -11.45 12.65 0.94
N PHE A 104 -10.33 11.95 0.77
CA PHE A 104 -9.34 11.74 1.82
C PHE A 104 -8.73 13.05 2.33
N VAL A 105 -8.34 13.96 1.43
CA VAL A 105 -7.78 15.27 1.83
C VAL A 105 -8.82 16.09 2.60
N GLN A 106 -10.08 16.06 2.18
CA GLN A 106 -11.16 16.76 2.89
C GLN A 106 -11.42 16.20 4.28
N GLN A 107 -11.28 14.89 4.49
CA GLN A 107 -11.39 14.25 5.80
C GLN A 107 -10.18 14.56 6.68
N ALA A 108 -8.97 14.36 6.15
CA ALA A 108 -7.71 14.56 6.87
C ALA A 108 -7.48 16.01 7.34
N LEU A 109 -8.02 17.01 6.64
CA LEU A 109 -7.94 18.42 7.04
C LEU A 109 -8.98 18.83 8.09
N LYS A 110 -10.03 18.03 8.29
CA LYS A 110 -11.05 18.27 9.33
C LYS A 110 -10.70 17.64 10.68
N ALA A 111 -9.81 16.64 10.69
CA ALA A 111 -9.28 15.98 11.89
C ALA A 111 -8.10 16.75 12.49
#